data_AF-A0A170WXM1-F1
#
_entry.id   AF-A0A170WXM1-F1
#
_cell.length_a   1.000
_cell.length_b   1.000
_cell.length_c   1.000
_cell.angle_alpha   90.00
_cell.angle_beta   90.00
_cell.angle_gamma   90.00
#
_symmetry.space_group_name_H-M   'P 1'
#
loop_
_entity.id
_entity.type
_entity.pdbx_description
1 polymer ?
#
loop_
_entity_poly.entity_id
_entity_poly.type
_entity_poly.pdbx_seq_one_letter_code
_entity_poly.pdbx_strand_id
1 'polypeptide(L)'
;SSSPLEITDRDIAQYKLVQSKEALLKAIAVLEEEKLKALNDAKEHLSKGLRIAAKSSLRKKKALEECITKRISTLDNLDLLFTRIRDAQSDAEVYNSYKVGVSALKATFKEAGLTEDRVINTITEIEEVNEMHDEIQNALSHQMQPNTESELEEELSTILSSFKLEDKLNLP
;
A
#
# COMPACT_ATOMS: atom_id res chain seq x y z
N SER A 1 -32.19 12.97 13.79
CA SER A 1 -32.08 12.43 15.16
C SER A 1 -30.64 12.60 15.60
N SER A 2 -30.33 13.60 16.44
CA SER A 2 -28.97 13.73 16.98
C SER A 2 -28.75 12.63 18.00
N SER A 3 -27.92 11.66 17.66
CA SER A 3 -27.37 10.71 18.62
C SER A 3 -26.67 11.48 19.75
N PRO A 4 -26.76 11.00 21.01
CA PRO A 4 -26.01 11.62 22.10
C PRO A 4 -24.52 11.59 21.76
N LEU A 5 -23.81 12.68 22.00
CA LEU A 5 -22.35 12.70 21.91
C LEU A 5 -21.79 11.76 22.99
N GLU A 6 -21.63 10.48 22.66
CA GLU A 6 -20.94 9.52 23.52
C GLU A 6 -19.46 9.88 23.57
N ILE A 7 -18.97 10.09 24.80
CA ILE A 7 -17.55 10.28 25.05
C ILE A 7 -16.85 8.96 24.75
N THR A 8 -15.92 8.99 23.79
CA THR A 8 -15.17 7.81 23.38
C THR A 8 -13.89 7.63 24.22
N ASP A 9 -13.32 6.42 24.24
CA ASP A 9 -12.00 6.16 24.85
C ASP A 9 -10.90 7.06 24.30
N ARG A 10 -11.03 7.45 23.02
CA ARG A 10 -10.16 8.42 22.36
C ARG A 10 -10.29 9.81 22.99
N ASP A 11 -11.51 10.29 23.20
CA ASP A 11 -11.73 11.62 23.76
C ASP A 11 -11.18 11.68 25.20
N ILE A 12 -11.33 10.59 25.96
CA ILE A 12 -10.73 10.42 27.28
C ILE A 12 -9.19 10.42 27.20
N ALA A 13 -8.60 9.68 26.25
CA ALA A 13 -7.16 9.62 26.06
C ALA A 13 -6.59 10.99 25.69
N GLN A 14 -7.22 11.70 24.74
CA GLN A 14 -6.81 13.02 24.30
C GLN A 14 -6.87 14.03 25.45
N TYR A 15 -7.96 14.02 26.22
CA TYR A 15 -8.10 14.86 27.42
C TYR A 15 -7.01 14.57 28.45
N LYS A 16 -6.75 13.30 28.77
CA LYS A 16 -5.71 12.89 29.73
C LYS A 16 -4.31 13.29 29.29
N LEU A 17 -4.01 13.17 28.00
CA LEU A 17 -2.72 13.58 27.43
C LEU A 17 -2.53 15.11 27.56
N VAL A 18 -3.57 15.89 27.25
CA VAL A 18 -3.54 17.36 27.41
C VAL A 18 -3.34 17.74 28.88
N GLN A 19 -4.09 17.16 29.81
CA GLN A 19 -3.88 17.40 31.25
C GLN A 19 -2.46 17.06 31.70
N SER A 20 -1.94 15.92 31.26
CA SER A 20 -0.59 15.48 31.62
C SER A 20 0.48 16.44 31.07
N LYS A 21 0.28 16.95 29.85
CA LYS A 21 1.14 17.96 29.23
C LYS A 21 1.15 19.25 30.04
N GLU A 22 -0.02 19.77 30.40
CA GLU A 22 -0.14 20.99 31.21
C GLU A 22 0.51 20.83 32.59
N ALA A 23 0.29 19.68 33.24
CA ALA A 23 0.90 19.39 34.54
C ALA A 23 2.44 19.34 34.45
N LEU A 24 2.98 18.72 33.39
CA LEU A 24 4.42 18.67 33.15
C LEU A 24 5.00 20.06 32.88
N LEU A 25 4.35 20.87 32.05
CA LEU A 25 4.78 22.24 31.76
C LEU A 25 4.83 23.10 33.02
N LYS A 26 3.78 23.05 33.85
CA LYS A 26 3.75 23.75 35.15
C LYS A 26 4.90 23.30 36.05
N ALA A 27 5.14 21.99 36.13
CA ALA A 27 6.20 21.46 36.97
C ALA A 27 7.61 21.80 36.44
N ILE A 28 7.81 21.85 35.12
CA ILE A 28 9.06 22.33 34.51
C ILE A 28 9.30 23.79 34.87
N ALA A 29 8.27 24.65 34.78
CA ALA A 29 8.39 26.06 35.15
C ALA A 29 8.83 26.26 36.61
N VAL A 30 8.22 25.51 37.54
CA VAL A 30 8.63 25.54 38.96
C VAL A 30 10.08 25.09 39.14
N LEU A 31 10.50 24.01 38.48
CA LEU A 31 11.89 23.52 38.57
C LEU A 31 12.89 24.51 37.98
N GLU A 32 12.51 25.24 36.92
CA GLU A 32 13.32 26.30 36.33
C GLU A 32 13.53 27.47 37.30
N GLU A 33 12.48 27.89 38.02
CA GLU A 33 12.59 28.90 39.09
C GLU A 33 13.50 28.42 40.23
N GLU A 34 13.34 27.17 40.68
CA GLU A 34 14.20 26.58 41.70
C GLU A 34 15.66 26.47 41.26
N LYS A 35 15.91 26.15 39.98
CA LYS A 35 17.24 26.08 39.38
C LYS A 35 17.89 27.47 39.40
N LEU A 36 17.13 28.51 39.03
CA LEU A 36 17.61 29.89 39.06
C LEU A 36 17.94 30.34 40.48
N LYS A 37 17.09 30.00 41.46
CA LYS A 37 17.37 30.25 42.88
C LYS A 37 18.65 29.56 43.34
N ALA A 38 18.84 28.28 43.03
CA ALA A 38 20.05 27.55 43.38
C ALA A 38 21.32 28.18 42.74
N LEU A 39 21.21 28.73 41.53
CA LEU A 39 22.29 29.47 40.89
C LEU A 39 22.61 30.78 41.64
N ASN A 40 21.59 31.53 42.06
CA ASN A 40 21.76 32.77 42.81
C ASN A 40 22.38 32.51 44.19
N ASP A 41 21.90 31.49 44.91
CA ASP A 41 22.48 31.05 46.19
C ASP A 41 23.97 30.68 46.03
N ALA A 42 24.32 30.00 44.94
CA ALA A 42 25.72 29.66 44.65
C ALA A 42 26.59 30.91 44.46
N LYS A 43 26.09 31.92 43.73
CA LYS A 43 26.78 33.21 43.53
C LYS A 43 26.95 33.98 44.84
N GLU A 44 25.92 34.00 45.67
CA GLU A 44 25.94 34.66 46.98
C GLU A 44 26.93 33.98 47.95
N HIS A 45 26.91 32.64 48.03
CA HIS A 45 27.88 31.92 48.84
C HIS A 45 29.32 32.16 48.37
N LEU A 46 29.52 32.26 47.05
CA LEU A 46 30.84 32.54 46.48
C LEU A 46 31.34 33.95 46.84
N SER A 47 30.48 34.97 46.79
CA SER A 47 30.86 36.35 47.15
C SER A 47 31.25 36.49 48.64
N LYS A 48 30.67 35.63 49.50
CA LYS A 48 31.02 35.53 50.93
C LYS A 48 32.21 34.61 51.23
N GLY A 49 32.87 34.03 50.21
CA GLY A 49 33.99 33.09 50.38
C GLY A 49 33.59 31.69 50.86
N LEU A 50 32.30 31.37 50.93
CA LEU A 50 31.75 30.12 51.45
C LEU A 50 31.77 29.01 50.39
N ARG A 51 32.96 28.53 50.05
CA ARG A 51 33.18 27.57 48.93
C ARG A 51 32.39 26.27 49.04
N ILE A 52 32.26 25.68 50.23
CA ILE A 52 31.53 24.42 50.44
C ILE A 52 30.03 24.62 50.16
N ALA A 53 29.45 25.71 50.68
CA ALA A 53 28.05 26.07 50.47
C ALA A 53 27.76 26.35 48.99
N ALA A 54 28.63 27.11 48.31
CA ALA A 54 28.51 27.36 46.88
C ALA A 54 28.53 26.05 46.06
N LYS A 55 29.42 25.11 46.38
CA LYS A 55 29.48 23.79 45.73
C LYS A 55 28.21 22.97 45.98
N SER A 56 27.60 23.07 47.16
CA SER A 56 26.32 22.43 47.46
C SER A 56 25.19 22.99 46.60
N SER A 57 25.07 24.32 46.51
CA SER A 57 24.08 24.99 45.64
C SER A 57 24.23 24.61 44.17
N LEU A 58 25.47 24.49 43.66
CA LEU A 58 25.74 24.03 42.29
C LEU A 58 25.34 22.57 42.05
N ARG A 59 25.53 21.68 43.03
CA ARG A 59 25.05 20.28 42.94
C ARG A 59 23.53 20.24 42.86
N LYS A 60 22.84 21.05 43.67
CA LYS A 60 21.37 21.19 43.61
C LYS A 60 20.92 21.68 42.23
N LYS A 61 21.56 22.73 41.69
CA LYS A 61 21.29 23.23 40.33
C LYS A 61 21.42 22.11 39.30
N LYS A 62 22.53 21.35 39.34
CA LYS A 62 22.76 20.25 38.38
C LYS A 62 21.69 19.15 38.47
N ALA A 63 21.29 18.77 39.69
CA ALA A 63 20.22 17.79 39.88
C ALA A 63 18.87 18.29 39.33
N LEU A 64 18.57 19.58 39.47
CA LEU A 64 17.39 20.21 38.89
C LEU A 64 17.45 20.22 37.36
N GLU A 65 18.61 20.53 36.76
CA GLU A 65 18.81 20.46 35.30
C GLU A 65 18.57 19.05 34.74
N GLU A 66 19.06 18.02 35.43
CA GLU A 66 18.81 16.63 35.06
C GLU A 66 17.31 16.27 35.16
N CYS A 67 16.62 16.76 36.20
CA CYS A 67 15.18 16.56 36.37
C CYS A 67 14.36 17.25 35.27
N ILE A 68 14.70 18.51 34.94
CA ILE A 68 14.08 19.29 33.87
C ILE A 68 14.26 18.57 32.52
N THR A 69 15.47 18.13 32.22
CA THR A 69 15.79 17.41 30.97
C THR A 69 14.93 16.15 30.82
N LYS A 70 14.78 15.35 31.89
CA LYS A 70 13.91 14.15 31.88
C LYS A 70 12.44 14.51 31.65
N ARG A 71 11.95 15.61 32.23
CA ARG A 71 10.56 16.06 32.06
C ARG A 71 10.30 16.60 30.67
N ILE A 72 11.24 17.33 30.07
CA ILE A 72 11.17 17.77 28.67
C ILE A 72 11.10 16.55 27.74
N SER A 73 11.97 15.56 27.92
CA SER A 73 11.91 14.32 27.13
C SER A 73 10.57 13.59 27.29
N THR A 74 9.99 13.63 28.49
CA THR A 74 8.65 13.06 28.72
C THR A 74 7.58 13.85 27.97
N LEU A 75 7.68 15.18 27.92
CA LEU A 75 6.79 16.06 27.17
C LEU A 75 6.84 15.75 25.66
N ASP A 76 8.05 15.59 25.11
CA ASP A 76 8.25 15.24 23.70
C ASP A 76 7.60 13.89 23.37
N ASN A 77 7.73 12.91 24.27
CA ASN A 77 7.09 11.61 24.12
C ASN A 77 5.55 11.71 24.11
N LEU A 78 4.96 12.58 24.94
CA LEU A 78 3.51 12.81 24.94
C LEU A 78 3.05 13.49 23.64
N ASP A 79 3.81 14.45 23.12
CA ASP A 79 3.49 15.12 21.85
C ASP A 79 3.59 14.17 20.64
N LEU A 80 4.57 13.27 20.65
CA LEU A 80 4.67 12.20 19.67
C LEU A 80 3.46 11.25 19.75
N LEU A 81 3.06 10.84 20.96
CA LEU A 81 1.91 9.96 21.14
C LEU A 81 0.60 10.63 20.69
N PHE A 82 0.40 11.91 21.03
CA PHE A 82 -0.76 12.68 20.59
C PHE A 82 -0.84 12.75 19.06
N THR A 83 0.30 13.00 18.41
CA THR A 83 0.40 13.03 16.94
C THR A 83 0.02 11.69 16.34
N ARG A 84 0.56 10.58 16.87
CA ARG A 84 0.24 9.22 16.39
C ARG A 84 -1.23 8.86 16.52
N ILE A 85 -1.89 9.27 17.61
CA ILE A 85 -3.33 9.04 17.79
C ILE A 85 -4.14 9.76 16.70
N ARG A 86 -3.78 11.01 16.40
CA ARG A 86 -4.43 11.79 15.35
C ARG A 86 -4.18 11.19 13.97
N ASP A 87 -2.95 10.79 13.67
CA ASP A 87 -2.59 10.25 12.37
C ASP A 87 -3.31 8.89 12.14
N ALA A 88 -3.40 8.04 13.17
CA ALA A 88 -4.17 6.79 13.11
C ALA A 88 -5.67 7.01 12.80
N GLN A 89 -6.25 8.15 13.21
CA GLN A 89 -7.62 8.49 12.84
C GLN A 89 -7.72 8.79 11.34
N SER A 90 -6.82 9.63 10.83
CA SER A 90 -6.77 9.95 9.40
C SER A 90 -6.59 8.68 8.57
N ASP A 91 -5.69 7.79 8.99
CA ASP A 91 -5.45 6.52 8.32
C ASP A 91 -6.69 5.61 8.32
N ALA A 92 -7.45 5.59 9.42
CA ALA A 92 -8.71 4.83 9.50
C ALA A 92 -9.78 5.37 8.53
N GLU A 93 -9.87 6.69 8.36
CA GLU A 93 -10.79 7.34 7.42
C GLU A 93 -10.41 7.02 5.96
N VAL A 94 -9.12 7.09 5.63
CA VAL A 94 -8.58 6.68 4.32
C VAL A 94 -8.86 5.20 4.06
N TYR A 95 -8.60 4.33 5.03
CA TYR A 95 -8.85 2.90 4.93
C TYR A 95 -10.33 2.58 4.70
N ASN A 96 -11.24 3.26 5.40
CA ASN A 96 -12.68 3.12 5.17
C ASN A 96 -13.08 3.54 3.76
N SER A 97 -12.48 4.62 3.24
CA SER A 97 -12.71 5.08 1.86
C SER A 97 -12.27 4.02 0.83
N TYR A 98 -11.13 3.37 1.05
CA TYR A 98 -10.70 2.24 0.22
C TYR A 98 -11.67 1.07 0.29
N LYS A 99 -12.19 0.70 1.47
CA LYS A 99 -13.21 -0.36 1.58
C LYS A 99 -14.48 -0.05 0.80
N VAL A 100 -14.93 1.21 0.84
CA VAL A 100 -16.08 1.67 0.05
C VAL A 100 -15.76 1.58 -1.43
N GLY A 101 -14.60 2.08 -1.86
CA GLY A 101 -14.17 2.02 -3.26
C GLY A 101 -14.06 0.59 -3.80
N VAL A 102 -13.46 -0.33 -3.03
CA VAL A 102 -13.38 -1.76 -3.40
C VAL A 102 -14.77 -2.38 -3.50
N SER A 103 -15.67 -2.08 -2.55
CA SER A 103 -17.05 -2.58 -2.61
C SER A 103 -17.80 -2.05 -3.83
N ALA A 104 -17.64 -0.77 -4.16
CA ALA A 104 -18.23 -0.15 -5.34
C ALA A 104 -17.70 -0.80 -6.63
N LEU A 105 -16.38 -0.99 -6.74
CA LEU A 105 -15.77 -1.64 -7.89
C LEU A 105 -16.28 -3.08 -8.09
N LYS A 106 -16.38 -3.86 -7.00
CA LYS A 106 -16.96 -5.21 -7.05
C LYS A 106 -18.42 -5.20 -7.50
N ALA A 107 -19.21 -4.22 -7.05
CA ALA A 107 -20.59 -4.06 -7.49
C ALA A 107 -20.66 -3.73 -8.99
N THR A 108 -19.81 -2.81 -9.48
CA THR A 108 -19.72 -2.47 -10.91
C THR A 108 -19.35 -3.69 -11.76
N PHE A 109 -18.39 -4.51 -11.33
CA PHE A 109 -18.06 -5.76 -12.03
C PHE A 109 -19.24 -6.71 -12.07
N LYS A 110 -19.95 -6.87 -10.95
CA LYS A 110 -21.13 -7.73 -10.88
C LYS A 110 -22.26 -7.22 -11.79
N GLU A 111 -22.53 -5.92 -11.79
CA GLU A 111 -23.54 -5.28 -12.65
C GLU A 111 -23.20 -5.40 -14.15
N ALA A 112 -21.92 -5.27 -14.51
CA ALA A 112 -21.42 -5.50 -15.86
C ALA A 112 -21.37 -6.99 -16.25
N GLY A 113 -21.70 -7.91 -15.34
CA GLY A 113 -21.59 -9.35 -15.56
C GLY A 113 -20.16 -9.89 -15.59
N LEU A 114 -19.15 -9.08 -15.22
CA LEU A 114 -17.73 -9.41 -15.14
C LEU A 114 -17.40 -10.05 -13.78
N THR A 115 -18.07 -11.14 -13.44
CA THR A 115 -17.71 -11.94 -12.25
C THR A 115 -16.66 -12.98 -12.62
N GLU A 116 -15.81 -13.36 -11.67
CA GLU A 116 -14.77 -14.38 -11.85
C GLU A 116 -15.32 -15.65 -12.53
N ASP A 117 -16.41 -16.21 -11.97
CA ASP A 117 -17.07 -17.39 -12.54
C ASP A 117 -17.53 -17.19 -13.99
N ARG A 118 -18.05 -16.01 -14.34
CA ARG A 118 -18.54 -15.74 -15.70
C ARG A 118 -17.40 -15.60 -16.69
N VAL A 119 -16.32 -14.94 -16.29
CA VAL A 119 -15.12 -14.80 -17.10
C VAL A 119 -14.50 -16.17 -17.35
N ILE A 120 -14.38 -17.00 -16.32
CA ILE A 120 -13.86 -18.38 -16.45
C ILE A 120 -14.75 -19.20 -17.38
N ASN A 121 -16.07 -19.18 -17.18
CA ASN A 121 -17.00 -19.92 -18.05
C ASN A 121 -16.87 -19.50 -19.52
N THR A 122 -16.81 -18.19 -19.81
CA THR A 122 -16.63 -17.72 -21.19
C THR A 122 -15.28 -18.13 -21.78
N ILE A 123 -14.20 -18.20 -21.00
CA ILE A 123 -12.91 -18.69 -21.48
C ILE A 123 -13.00 -20.19 -21.82
N THR A 124 -13.65 -20.99 -20.97
CA THR A 124 -13.87 -22.41 -21.23
C THR A 124 -14.72 -22.62 -22.49
N GLU A 125 -15.79 -21.85 -22.69
CA GLU A 125 -16.59 -21.89 -23.93
C GLU A 125 -15.74 -21.55 -25.18
N ILE A 126 -14.79 -20.61 -25.08
CA ILE A 126 -13.86 -20.30 -26.18
C ILE A 126 -12.93 -21.49 -26.46
N GLU A 127 -12.42 -22.15 -25.42
CA GLU A 127 -11.56 -23.34 -25.57
C GLU A 127 -12.32 -24.47 -26.27
N GLU A 128 -13.56 -24.77 -25.86
CA GLU A 128 -14.42 -25.77 -26.49
C GLU A 128 -14.70 -25.46 -27.98
N VAL A 129 -14.96 -24.18 -28.31
CA VAL A 129 -15.19 -23.76 -29.70
C VAL A 129 -13.92 -23.91 -30.56
N ASN A 130 -12.74 -23.62 -30.00
CA ASN A 130 -11.47 -23.81 -30.70
C ASN A 130 -11.18 -25.30 -30.95
N GLU A 131 -11.42 -26.16 -29.97
CA GLU A 131 -11.29 -27.61 -30.14
C GLU A 131 -12.21 -28.11 -31.27
N MET A 132 -13.48 -27.67 -31.28
CA MET A 132 -14.42 -27.99 -32.36
C MET A 132 -13.94 -27.47 -33.72
N HIS A 133 -13.37 -26.26 -33.75
CA HIS A 133 -12.82 -25.70 -34.98
C HIS A 133 -11.67 -26.56 -35.53
N ASP A 134 -10.75 -26.98 -34.67
CA ASP A 134 -9.62 -27.83 -35.05
C ASP A 134 -10.10 -29.20 -35.56
N GLU A 135 -11.09 -29.80 -34.91
CA GLU A 135 -11.73 -31.04 -35.39
C GLU A 135 -12.37 -30.87 -36.78
N ILE A 136 -13.06 -29.76 -37.02
CA ILE A 136 -13.64 -29.43 -38.33
C ILE A 136 -12.54 -29.27 -39.38
N GLN A 137 -11.47 -28.52 -39.08
CA GLN A 137 -10.33 -28.35 -40.01
C GLN A 137 -9.66 -29.70 -40.33
N ASN A 138 -9.50 -30.57 -39.33
CA ASN A 138 -8.98 -31.92 -39.51
C ASN A 138 -9.90 -32.79 -40.38
N ALA A 139 -11.22 -32.70 -40.21
CA ALA A 139 -12.19 -33.43 -41.02
C ALA A 139 -12.28 -32.92 -42.47
N LEU A 140 -12.24 -31.60 -42.67
CA LEU A 140 -12.23 -30.97 -44.00
C LEU A 140 -10.94 -31.28 -44.77
N SER A 141 -9.79 -31.27 -44.10
CA SER A 141 -8.51 -31.67 -44.73
C SER A 141 -8.45 -33.16 -45.06
N HIS A 142 -9.14 -34.04 -44.31
CA HIS A 142 -9.24 -35.46 -44.63
C HIS A 142 -10.07 -35.79 -45.89
N GLN A 143 -10.92 -34.88 -46.38
CA GLN A 143 -11.71 -35.09 -47.61
C GLN A 143 -11.00 -34.62 -48.88
N MET A 144 -9.90 -33.90 -48.76
CA MET A 144 -8.98 -33.73 -49.86
C MET A 144 -7.92 -34.80 -49.71
N GLN A 145 -8.14 -35.97 -50.33
CA GLN A 145 -7.01 -36.85 -50.60
C GLN A 145 -5.93 -35.97 -51.24
N PRO A 146 -4.69 -35.97 -50.71
CA PRO A 146 -3.62 -35.31 -51.42
C PRO A 146 -3.58 -35.98 -52.79
N ASN A 147 -3.75 -35.20 -53.86
CA ASN A 147 -3.57 -35.69 -55.23
C ASN A 147 -2.36 -36.62 -55.18
N THR A 148 -2.61 -37.91 -55.33
CA THR A 148 -1.54 -38.87 -55.05
C THR A 148 -0.44 -38.60 -56.06
N GLU A 149 0.82 -38.84 -55.71
CA GLU A 149 1.92 -38.64 -56.67
C GLU A 149 1.65 -39.42 -57.97
N SER A 150 0.89 -40.52 -57.90
CA SER A 150 0.37 -41.26 -59.06
C SER A 150 -0.62 -40.48 -59.93
N GLU A 151 -1.55 -39.71 -59.36
CA GLU A 151 -2.51 -38.88 -60.11
C GLU A 151 -1.79 -37.69 -60.76
N LEU A 152 -0.83 -37.10 -60.04
CA LEU A 152 0.02 -36.03 -60.57
C LEU A 152 0.93 -36.51 -61.71
N GLU A 153 1.48 -37.72 -61.59
CA GLU A 153 2.30 -38.36 -62.65
C GLU A 153 1.43 -38.70 -63.89
N GLU A 154 0.17 -39.10 -63.69
CA GLU A 154 -0.77 -39.38 -64.78
C GLU A 154 -1.21 -38.10 -65.51
N GLU A 155 -1.48 -37.02 -64.76
CA GLU A 155 -1.77 -35.69 -65.31
C GLU A 155 -0.55 -35.12 -66.06
N LEU A 156 0.65 -35.22 -65.48
CA LEU A 156 1.91 -34.81 -66.12
C LEU A 156 2.19 -35.61 -67.40
N SER A 157 1.99 -36.93 -67.37
CA SER A 157 2.13 -37.80 -68.55
C SER A 157 1.16 -37.40 -69.66
N THR A 158 -0.08 -37.08 -69.32
CA THR A 158 -1.10 -36.65 -70.28
C THR A 158 -0.72 -35.32 -70.94
N ILE A 159 -0.25 -34.34 -70.14
CA ILE A 159 0.24 -33.05 -70.63
C ILE A 159 1.45 -33.24 -71.55
N LEU A 160 2.46 -34.00 -71.13
CA LEU A 160 3.65 -34.27 -71.94
C LEU A 160 3.33 -35.02 -73.25
N SER A 161 2.33 -35.90 -73.23
CA SER A 161 1.85 -36.61 -74.40
C SER A 161 1.14 -35.68 -75.38
N SER A 162 0.36 -34.73 -74.88
CA SER A 162 -0.31 -33.71 -75.70
C SER A 162 0.71 -32.80 -76.40
N PHE A 163 1.76 -32.35 -75.69
CA PHE A 163 2.86 -31.58 -76.29
C PHE A 163 3.64 -32.38 -77.34
N LYS A 164 3.88 -33.69 -77.11
CA LYS A 164 4.53 -34.57 -78.10
C LYS A 164 3.69 -34.80 -79.34
N LEU A 165 2.35 -34.76 -79.24
CA LEU A 165 1.47 -34.84 -80.41
C LEU A 165 1.54 -33.54 -81.22
N GLU A 166 1.52 -32.37 -80.56
CA GLU A 166 1.63 -31.08 -81.24
C GLU A 166 2.95 -30.91 -81.99
N ASP A 167 4.07 -31.37 -81.40
CA ASP A 167 5.40 -31.28 -82.03
C ASP A 167 5.54 -32.24 -83.23
N LYS A 168 4.82 -33.39 -83.23
CA LYS A 168 4.77 -34.32 -84.37
C LYS A 168 3.87 -33.84 -85.52
N LEU A 169 2.86 -33.03 -85.24
CA LEU A 169 1.99 -32.43 -86.27
C LEU A 169 2.60 -31.17 -86.91
N ASN A 170 3.70 -30.64 -86.36
CA ASN A 170 4.37 -29.44 -86.85
C ASN A 170 5.72 -29.70 -87.58
N LEU A 171 5.98 -30.93 -88.06
CA LEU A 171 7.08 -31.12 -89.00
C LEU A 171 6.72 -30.53 -90.39
N PRO A 172 7.65 -29.79 -91.04
CA PRO A 172 7.43 -29.19 -92.36
C PRO A 172 7.26 -30.21 -93.48
#